data_AF-A0A840E8K8-F1
#
_entry.id   AF-A0A840E8K8-F1
#
_cell.length_a   1.000
_cell.length_b   1.000
_cell.length_c   1.000
_cell.angle_alpha   90.00
_cell.angle_beta   90.00
_cell.angle_gamma   90.00
#
_symmetry.space_group_name_H-M   'P 1'
#
loop_
_entity.id
_entity.type
_entity.pdbx_description
1 polymer ?
#
loop_
_entity_poly.entity_id
_entity_poly.type
_entity_poly.pdbx_seq_one_letter_code
_entity_poly.pdbx_strand_id
1 'polypeptide(L)'
;MERYSDEELEEFKVIIKDTYQQAKKELQMLRDQVSEFSENITEGFGADYTQDSSSVSQLELLNEQVLRKRDQVQDLQNAMLRIKNKVYGVCSVTGKLIDRKRLEAVPTTTKSLEGMRLQASGAMDVTAQDLARMASERREGPNKVISKIKKPPPPKAKPVTKKRSRRRKAQEEDEDDLI
;
A
#
# COMPACT_ATOMS: atom_id res chain seq x y z
N MET A 1 14.82 -13.78 22.24
CA MET A 1 13.68 -13.50 21.34
C MET A 1 12.55 -14.39 21.80
N GLU A 2 11.50 -13.82 22.39
CA GLU A 2 10.32 -14.61 22.78
C GLU A 2 9.51 -14.94 21.53
N ARG A 3 9.19 -16.22 21.33
CA ARG A 3 8.44 -16.72 20.17
C ARG A 3 7.42 -17.75 20.61
N TYR A 4 6.35 -17.88 19.84
CA TYR A 4 5.37 -18.95 20.00
C TYR A 4 5.96 -20.32 19.62
N SER A 5 5.37 -21.38 20.19
CA SER A 5 5.75 -22.74 19.83
C SER A 5 5.32 -23.05 18.39
N ASP A 6 5.99 -24.02 17.76
CA ASP A 6 5.67 -24.42 16.40
C ASP A 6 4.26 -25.07 16.31
N GLU A 7 3.74 -25.61 17.42
CA GLU A 7 2.37 -26.15 17.53
C GLU A 7 1.31 -25.04 17.47
N GLU A 8 1.49 -23.99 18.27
CA GLU A 8 0.56 -22.84 18.28
C GLU A 8 0.56 -22.09 16.95
N LEU A 9 1.72 -22.02 16.26
CA LEU A 9 1.82 -21.43 14.92
C LEU A 9 0.99 -22.18 13.87
N GLU A 10 0.87 -23.50 13.98
CA GLU A 10 0.05 -24.28 13.05
C GLU A 10 -1.45 -24.06 13.31
N GLU A 11 -1.88 -23.91 14.57
CA GLU A 11 -3.25 -23.51 14.92
C GLU A 11 -3.63 -22.18 14.27
N PHE A 12 -2.78 -21.15 14.43
CA PHE A 12 -3.02 -19.84 13.82
C PHE A 12 -3.06 -19.89 12.29
N LYS A 13 -2.24 -20.73 11.68
CA LYS A 13 -2.20 -20.89 10.23
C LYS A 13 -3.50 -21.45 9.67
N VAL A 14 -4.14 -22.39 10.37
CA VAL A 14 -5.46 -22.91 9.97
C VAL A 14 -6.49 -21.78 10.03
N ILE A 15 -6.55 -21.03 11.13
CA ILE A 15 -7.47 -19.90 11.31
C ILE A 15 -7.27 -18.84 10.22
N ILE A 16 -6.02 -18.47 9.92
CA ILE A 16 -5.69 -17.48 8.88
C ILE A 16 -6.06 -17.99 7.48
N LYS A 17 -5.90 -19.28 7.21
CA LYS A 17 -6.25 -19.88 5.93
C LYS A 17 -7.76 -19.87 5.70
N ASP A 18 -8.55 -20.20 6.71
CA ASP A 18 -10.01 -20.20 6.61
C ASP A 18 -10.55 -18.77 6.44
N THR A 19 -10.06 -17.82 7.25
CA THR A 19 -10.42 -16.40 7.12
C THR A 19 -9.99 -15.81 5.78
N TYR A 20 -8.84 -16.22 5.22
CA TYR A 20 -8.41 -15.82 3.87
C TYR A 20 -9.37 -16.30 2.78
N GLN A 21 -9.84 -17.55 2.87
CA GLN A 21 -10.80 -18.08 1.90
C GLN A 21 -12.14 -17.35 1.97
N GLN A 22 -12.62 -17.02 3.17
CA GLN A 22 -13.84 -16.24 3.38
C GLN A 22 -13.68 -14.82 2.82
N ALA A 23 -12.61 -14.11 3.20
CA ALA A 23 -12.34 -12.76 2.72
C ALA A 23 -12.21 -12.68 1.20
N LYS A 24 -11.60 -13.70 0.56
CA LYS A 24 -11.49 -13.77 -0.91
C LYS A 24 -12.86 -13.91 -1.58
N LYS A 25 -13.76 -14.73 -1.03
CA LYS A 25 -15.14 -14.87 -1.54
C LYS A 25 -15.93 -13.58 -1.39
N GLU A 26 -15.86 -12.95 -0.22
CA GLU A 26 -16.54 -11.66 0.04
C GLU A 26 -16.04 -10.57 -0.90
N LEU A 27 -14.73 -10.49 -1.12
CA LEU A 27 -14.15 -9.52 -2.04
C LEU A 27 -14.60 -9.74 -3.48
N GLN A 28 -14.78 -11.00 -3.91
CA GLN A 28 -15.34 -11.29 -5.22
C GLN A 28 -16.80 -10.84 -5.31
N MET A 29 -17.62 -11.18 -4.32
CA MET A 29 -19.03 -10.75 -4.26
C MET A 29 -19.18 -9.22 -4.31
N LEU A 30 -18.34 -8.48 -3.57
CA LEU A 30 -18.36 -7.02 -3.59
C LEU A 30 -17.95 -6.44 -4.94
N ARG A 31 -17.02 -7.08 -5.66
CA ARG A 31 -16.64 -6.66 -7.01
C ARG A 31 -17.75 -6.90 -8.01
N ASP A 32 -18.42 -8.04 -7.92
CA ASP A 32 -19.55 -8.36 -8.77
C ASP A 32 -20.68 -7.34 -8.53
N GLN A 33 -20.96 -6.98 -7.27
CA GLN A 33 -21.92 -5.93 -6.92
C GLN A 33 -21.54 -4.55 -7.48
N VAL A 34 -20.26 -4.17 -7.44
CA VAL A 34 -19.80 -2.90 -8.04
C VAL A 34 -19.99 -2.92 -9.56
N SER A 35 -19.72 -4.04 -10.22
CA SER A 35 -19.93 -4.19 -11.68
C SER A 35 -21.41 -4.05 -12.03
N GLU A 36 -22.28 -4.80 -11.36
CA GLU A 36 -23.73 -4.77 -11.58
C GLU A 36 -24.30 -3.37 -11.35
N PHE A 37 -23.84 -2.68 -10.30
CA PHE A 37 -24.29 -1.33 -9.99
C PHE A 37 -23.79 -0.30 -11.01
N SER A 38 -22.55 -0.45 -11.50
CA SER A 38 -21.99 0.39 -12.55
C SER A 38 -22.72 0.23 -13.89
N GLU A 39 -23.11 -0.99 -14.23
CA GLU A 39 -23.90 -1.30 -15.43
C GLU A 39 -25.30 -0.69 -15.34
N ASN A 40 -25.97 -0.82 -14.19
CA ASN A 40 -27.30 -0.26 -13.94
C ASN A 40 -27.31 1.28 -14.05
N ILE A 41 -26.32 1.96 -13.46
CA ILE A 41 -26.19 3.42 -13.61
C ILE A 41 -26.05 3.80 -15.09
N THR A 42 -25.24 3.06 -15.86
CA THR A 42 -24.97 3.37 -17.27
C THR A 42 -26.22 3.21 -18.15
N GLU A 43 -27.06 2.19 -17.89
CA GLU A 43 -28.35 2.02 -18.59
C GLU A 43 -29.43 3.01 -18.12
N GLY A 44 -29.35 3.50 -16.88
CA GLY A 44 -30.36 4.36 -16.24
C GLY A 44 -30.29 5.86 -16.56
N PHE A 45 -29.22 6.36 -17.19
CA PHE A 45 -29.02 7.80 -17.49
C PHE A 45 -30.08 8.46 -18.39
N GLY A 46 -31.10 7.72 -18.84
CA GLY A 46 -32.20 8.24 -19.66
C GLY A 46 -33.42 8.79 -18.92
N ALA A 47 -33.61 8.53 -17.61
CA ALA A 47 -34.94 8.69 -16.99
C ALA A 47 -35.07 9.61 -15.76
N ASP A 48 -34.09 9.75 -14.86
CA ASP A 48 -34.29 10.54 -13.63
C ASP A 48 -32.99 11.08 -12.99
N TYR A 49 -32.65 12.33 -13.29
CA TYR A 49 -31.47 13.02 -12.73
C TYR A 49 -31.50 13.18 -11.20
N THR A 50 -32.66 13.02 -10.55
CA THR A 50 -32.79 13.19 -9.10
C THR A 50 -32.31 11.98 -8.32
N GLN A 51 -32.25 10.80 -8.95
CA GLN A 51 -31.81 9.56 -8.32
C GLN A 51 -30.28 9.38 -8.34
N ASP A 52 -29.60 10.03 -9.29
CA ASP A 52 -28.17 9.86 -9.56
C ASP A 52 -27.25 10.24 -8.38
N SER A 53 -27.63 11.24 -7.57
CA SER A 53 -26.79 11.62 -6.41
C SER A 53 -26.73 10.52 -5.35
N SER A 54 -27.82 9.77 -5.18
CA SER A 54 -27.89 8.69 -4.19
C SER A 54 -27.18 7.42 -4.67
N SER A 55 -27.30 7.11 -5.97
CA SER A 55 -26.63 5.96 -6.57
C SER A 55 -25.12 6.17 -6.59
N VAL A 56 -24.61 7.34 -7.01
CA VAL A 56 -23.17 7.63 -6.99
C VAL A 56 -22.58 7.46 -5.59
N SER A 57 -23.25 7.99 -4.55
CA SER A 57 -22.80 7.84 -3.16
C SER A 57 -22.73 6.37 -2.72
N GLN A 58 -23.66 5.54 -3.20
CA GLN A 58 -23.69 4.11 -2.89
C GLN A 58 -22.56 3.35 -3.60
N LEU A 59 -22.26 3.71 -4.86
CA LEU A 59 -21.12 3.15 -5.59
C LEU A 59 -19.79 3.51 -4.93
N GLU A 60 -19.64 4.74 -4.46
CA GLU A 60 -18.45 5.17 -3.70
C GLU A 60 -18.27 4.34 -2.42
N LEU A 61 -19.34 4.12 -1.65
CA LEU A 61 -19.31 3.28 -0.45
C LEU A 61 -18.92 1.83 -0.76
N LEU A 62 -19.47 1.24 -1.83
CA LEU A 62 -19.12 -0.12 -2.25
C LEU A 62 -17.65 -0.21 -2.67
N ASN A 63 -17.14 0.77 -3.41
CA ASN A 63 -15.73 0.84 -3.78
C ASN A 63 -14.83 0.93 -2.54
N GLU A 64 -15.19 1.73 -1.54
CA GLU A 64 -14.46 1.81 -0.28
C GLU A 64 -14.41 0.45 0.44
N GLN A 65 -15.54 -0.27 0.46
CA GLN A 65 -15.59 -1.62 1.03
C GLN A 65 -14.68 -2.60 0.28
N VAL A 66 -14.67 -2.56 -1.05
CA VAL A 66 -13.77 -3.38 -1.89
C VAL A 66 -12.30 -3.10 -1.55
N LEU A 67 -11.92 -1.83 -1.42
CA LEU A 67 -10.55 -1.43 -1.07
C LEU A 67 -10.14 -1.99 0.30
N ARG A 68 -10.97 -1.78 1.32
CA ARG A 68 -10.72 -2.29 2.69
C ARG A 68 -10.59 -3.82 2.70
N LYS A 69 -11.44 -4.54 1.97
CA LYS A 69 -11.39 -6.01 1.86
C LYS A 69 -10.16 -6.49 1.09
N ARG A 70 -9.73 -5.76 0.06
CA ARG A 70 -8.48 -6.04 -0.66
C ARG A 70 -7.28 -5.97 0.26
N ASP A 71 -7.21 -4.92 1.06
CA ASP A 71 -6.11 -4.73 2.01
C ASP A 71 -6.14 -5.81 3.09
N GLN A 72 -7.32 -6.19 3.58
CA GLN A 72 -7.47 -7.34 4.51
C GLN A 72 -6.92 -8.64 3.90
N VAL A 73 -7.18 -8.91 2.62
CA VAL A 73 -6.66 -10.11 1.93
C VAL A 73 -5.13 -10.06 1.84
N GLN A 74 -4.55 -8.90 1.54
CA GLN A 74 -3.09 -8.71 1.51
C GLN A 74 -2.47 -8.90 2.90
N ASP A 75 -3.11 -8.37 3.94
CA ASP A 75 -2.67 -8.54 5.33
C ASP A 75 -2.68 -9.99 5.79
N LEU A 76 -3.68 -10.77 5.38
CA LEU A 76 -3.75 -12.21 5.65
C LEU A 76 -2.61 -12.96 4.93
N GLN A 77 -2.30 -12.61 3.67
CA GLN A 77 -1.14 -13.18 2.96
C GLN A 77 0.18 -12.85 3.67
N ASN A 78 0.32 -11.60 4.13
CA ASN A 78 1.49 -11.18 4.91
C ASN A 78 1.57 -11.92 6.24
N ALA A 79 0.45 -12.17 6.92
CA ALA A 79 0.41 -12.96 8.14
C ALA A 79 0.87 -14.42 7.89
N MET A 80 0.42 -15.05 6.80
CA MET A 80 0.92 -16.37 6.39
C MET A 80 2.43 -16.39 6.16
N LEU A 81 2.98 -15.33 5.54
CA LEU A 81 4.43 -15.21 5.34
C LEU A 81 5.19 -15.08 6.67
N ARG A 82 4.65 -14.32 7.64
CA ARG A 82 5.24 -14.19 8.98
C ARG A 82 5.25 -15.51 9.74
N ILE A 83 4.22 -16.33 9.58
CA ILE A 83 4.17 -17.69 10.16
C ILE A 83 5.26 -18.56 9.54
N LYS A 84 5.41 -18.56 8.22
CA LYS A 84 6.48 -19.29 7.53
C LYS A 84 7.88 -18.88 8.03
N ASN A 85 8.08 -17.59 8.27
CA ASN A 85 9.34 -17.04 8.78
C ASN A 85 9.50 -17.20 10.31
N LYS A 86 8.50 -17.74 11.02
CA LYS A 86 8.46 -17.89 12.49
C LYS A 86 8.63 -16.58 13.27
N VAL A 87 8.20 -15.45 12.68
CA VAL A 87 8.21 -14.10 13.31
C VAL A 87 6.80 -13.67 13.77
N TYR A 88 5.80 -14.53 13.58
CA TYR A 88 4.42 -14.24 13.96
C TYR A 88 4.27 -14.09 15.48
N GLY A 89 3.45 -13.13 15.91
CA GLY A 89 3.19 -12.84 17.33
C GLY A 89 4.20 -11.92 18.01
N VAL A 90 5.19 -11.37 17.29
CA VAL A 90 6.12 -10.35 17.81
C VAL A 90 5.65 -8.95 17.41
N CYS A 91 5.56 -8.03 18.38
CA CYS A 91 5.17 -6.65 18.14
C CYS A 91 6.22 -5.90 17.31
N SER A 92 5.81 -5.28 16.21
CA SER A 92 6.71 -4.50 15.34
C SER A 92 7.32 -3.26 16.00
N VAL A 93 6.68 -2.71 17.04
CA VAL A 93 7.11 -1.48 17.72
C VAL A 93 7.96 -1.81 18.95
N THR A 94 7.44 -2.69 19.81
CA THR A 94 8.05 -2.96 21.13
C THR A 94 8.93 -4.22 21.14
N GLY A 95 8.85 -5.08 20.12
CA GLY A 95 9.53 -6.38 20.11
C GLY A 95 9.02 -7.38 21.16
N LYS A 96 7.96 -7.04 21.90
CA LYS A 96 7.32 -7.92 22.90
C LYS A 96 6.36 -8.90 22.25
N LEU A 97 6.11 -10.04 22.90
CA LEU A 97 5.10 -11.00 22.48
C LEU A 97 3.68 -10.38 22.56
N ILE A 98 2.85 -10.62 21.56
CA ILE A 98 1.45 -10.16 21.50
C ILE A 98 0.56 -11.22 22.11
N ASP A 99 -0.32 -10.88 23.06
CA ASP A 99 -1.21 -11.83 23.72
C ASP A 99 -1.98 -12.75 22.75
N ARG A 100 -2.03 -14.05 23.08
CA ARG A 100 -2.71 -15.08 22.28
C ARG A 100 -4.17 -14.74 21.99
N LYS A 101 -4.92 -14.30 23.02
CA LYS A 101 -6.33 -13.88 22.88
C LYS A 101 -6.54 -12.79 21.83
N ARG A 102 -5.53 -11.93 21.63
CA ARG A 102 -5.59 -10.86 20.63
C ARG A 102 -5.35 -11.40 19.22
N LEU A 103 -4.41 -12.33 19.06
CA LEU A 103 -4.13 -13.00 17.79
C LEU A 103 -5.29 -13.89 17.33
N GLU A 104 -6.02 -14.51 18.28
CA GLU A 104 -7.24 -15.25 17.99
C GLU A 104 -8.39 -14.34 17.53
N ALA A 105 -8.55 -13.17 18.17
CA ALA A 105 -9.58 -12.21 17.78
C ALA A 105 -9.30 -11.52 16.44
N VAL A 106 -8.05 -11.09 16.21
CA VAL A 106 -7.64 -10.40 14.99
C VAL A 106 -6.25 -10.91 14.55
N PRO A 107 -6.20 -11.91 13.65
CA PRO A 107 -4.95 -12.58 13.30
C PRO A 107 -4.02 -11.75 12.41
N THR A 108 -4.49 -10.63 11.86
CA THR A 108 -3.67 -9.68 11.09
C THR A 108 -2.91 -8.68 11.97
N THR A 109 -3.14 -8.69 13.28
CA THR A 109 -2.54 -7.74 14.23
C THR A 109 -1.01 -7.84 14.27
N THR A 110 -0.33 -6.71 14.16
CA THR A 110 1.15 -6.61 14.18
C THR A 110 1.73 -5.91 15.42
N LYS A 111 0.86 -5.30 16.23
CA LYS A 111 1.26 -4.44 17.36
C LYS A 111 0.59 -4.92 18.63
N SER A 112 1.35 -4.90 19.73
CA SER A 112 0.82 -5.10 21.08
C SER A 112 -0.04 -3.91 21.51
N LEU A 113 -0.78 -4.03 22.63
CA LEU A 113 -1.61 -2.94 23.14
C LEU A 113 -0.74 -1.73 23.52
N GLU A 114 0.40 -2.01 24.16
CA GLU A 114 1.40 -1.01 24.50
C GLU A 114 2.00 -0.36 23.24
N GLY A 115 2.38 -1.15 22.23
CA GLY A 115 2.92 -0.62 20.98
C GLY A 115 1.93 0.27 20.23
N MET A 116 0.65 -0.10 20.23
CA MET A 116 -0.42 0.71 19.66
C MET A 116 -0.60 2.03 20.43
N ARG A 117 -0.58 1.99 21.77
CA ARG A 117 -0.67 3.18 22.62
C ARG A 117 0.52 4.12 22.41
N LEU A 118 1.73 3.59 22.30
CA LEU A 118 2.94 4.36 22.03
C LEU A 118 2.84 5.08 20.69
N GLN A 119 2.40 4.38 19.65
CA GLN A 119 2.22 5.00 18.34
C GLN A 119 1.10 6.04 18.36
N ALA A 120 -0.04 5.74 18.98
CA ALA A 120 -1.15 6.70 19.11
C ALA A 120 -0.75 7.95 19.91
N SER A 121 0.18 7.83 20.87
CA SER A 121 0.69 8.95 21.64
C SER A 121 1.67 9.85 20.87
N GLY A 122 2.03 9.49 19.64
CA GLY A 122 2.94 10.28 18.78
C GLY A 122 4.38 10.37 19.29
N ALA A 123 4.71 9.69 20.40
CA ALA A 123 6.02 9.74 21.04
C ALA A 123 7.17 9.20 20.17
N MET A 124 6.85 8.52 19.05
CA MET A 124 7.80 7.92 18.12
C MET A 124 7.74 8.50 16.70
N ASP A 125 6.86 9.47 16.43
CA ASP A 125 6.78 10.07 15.11
C ASP A 125 7.98 11.01 14.93
N VAL A 126 8.87 10.65 13.99
CA VAL A 126 10.02 11.50 13.64
C VAL A 126 9.48 12.81 13.11
N THR A 127 9.65 13.88 13.87
CA THR A 127 9.11 15.18 13.47
C THR A 127 9.84 15.68 12.22
N ALA A 128 9.20 16.55 11.45
CA ALA A 128 9.86 17.21 10.31
C ALA A 128 11.16 17.92 10.74
N GLN A 129 11.23 18.39 11.99
CA GLN A 129 12.42 18.99 12.59
C GLN A 129 13.51 17.96 12.88
N ASP A 130 13.15 16.77 13.36
CA ASP A 130 14.10 15.67 13.58
C ASP A 130 14.67 15.14 12.27
N LEU A 131 13.84 15.02 11.23
CA LEU A 131 14.27 14.69 9.87
C LEU A 131 15.25 15.73 9.30
N ALA A 132 14.97 17.02 9.52
CA ALA A 132 15.86 18.11 9.09
C ALA A 132 17.19 18.10 9.85
N ARG A 133 17.16 17.84 11.16
CA ARG A 133 18.36 17.73 11.99
C ARG A 133 19.23 16.55 11.58
N MET A 134 18.64 15.36 11.41
CA MET A 134 19.34 14.18 10.91
C MET A 134 19.94 14.39 9.51
N ALA A 135 19.26 15.14 8.64
CA ALA A 135 19.79 15.50 7.31
C ALA A 135 21.00 16.44 7.39
N SER A 136 21.01 17.40 8.34
CA SER A 136 22.16 18.29 8.59
C SER A 136 23.33 17.55 9.22
N GLU A 137 23.07 16.69 10.22
CA GLU A 137 24.08 15.86 10.89
C GLU A 137 24.72 14.86 9.93
N ARG A 138 23.99 14.34 8.93
CA ARG A 138 24.58 13.52 7.84
C ARG A 138 25.45 14.32 6.87
N ARG A 139 25.25 15.64 6.71
CA ARG A 139 26.12 16.51 5.90
C ARG A 139 27.43 16.87 6.61
N GLU A 140 27.38 17.00 7.92
CA GLU A 140 28.49 17.48 8.76
C GLU A 140 29.19 16.38 9.57
N GLY A 141 28.60 15.18 9.65
CA GLY A 141 29.11 14.05 10.42
C GLY A 141 30.31 13.32 9.80
N PRO A 142 30.86 12.31 10.50
CA PRO A 142 32.10 11.61 10.12
C PRO A 142 32.01 10.85 8.78
N ASN A 143 30.80 10.51 8.31
CA ASN A 143 30.54 9.89 7.01
C ASN A 143 30.21 10.94 5.94
N LYS A 144 31.13 11.90 5.74
CA LYS A 144 30.96 12.97 4.74
C LYS A 144 31.03 12.40 3.32
N VAL A 145 29.90 12.35 2.62
CA VAL A 145 29.88 12.05 1.18
C VAL A 145 30.35 13.31 0.43
N ILE A 146 31.65 13.42 0.17
CA ILE A 146 32.21 14.51 -0.65
C ILE A 146 31.92 14.19 -2.12
N SER A 147 30.69 14.40 -2.59
CA SER A 147 30.44 14.45 -4.03
C SER A 147 30.90 15.81 -4.56
N LYS A 148 32.15 15.89 -5.01
CA LYS A 148 32.59 16.97 -5.91
C LYS A 148 31.85 16.79 -7.23
N ILE A 149 30.64 17.30 -7.34
CA ILE A 149 29.93 17.38 -8.63
C ILE A 149 30.68 18.41 -9.46
N LYS A 150 31.64 17.97 -10.28
CA LYS A 150 32.14 18.75 -11.40
C LYS A 150 30.97 18.87 -12.38
N LYS A 151 30.28 20.01 -12.38
CA LYS A 151 29.35 20.34 -13.47
C LYS A 151 30.14 20.21 -14.78
N PRO A 152 29.75 19.33 -15.72
CA PRO A 152 30.43 19.26 -16.99
C PRO A 152 30.34 20.63 -17.68
N PRO A 153 31.40 21.10 -18.35
CA PRO A 153 31.37 22.38 -19.03
C PRO A 153 30.21 22.40 -20.04
N PRO A 154 29.54 23.55 -20.22
CA PRO A 154 28.42 23.65 -21.16
C PRO A 154 28.86 23.19 -22.55
N PRO A 155 28.04 22.40 -23.26
CA PRO A 155 28.42 21.89 -24.57
C PRO A 155 28.68 23.05 -25.54
N LYS A 156 29.83 23.03 -26.21
CA LYS A 156 30.19 24.04 -27.21
C LYS A 156 29.11 24.08 -28.30
N ALA A 157 28.60 25.27 -28.59
CA ALA A 157 27.60 25.49 -29.63
C ALA A 157 28.13 24.96 -30.97
N LYS A 158 27.41 24.00 -31.57
CA LYS A 158 27.72 23.53 -32.94
C LYS A 158 27.31 24.63 -33.94
N PRO A 159 28.10 24.88 -34.99
CA PRO A 159 27.73 25.85 -36.01
C PRO A 159 26.45 25.39 -36.73
N VAL A 160 25.48 26.31 -36.81
CA VAL A 160 24.17 26.08 -37.42
C VAL A 160 24.36 25.83 -38.92
N THR A 161 24.19 24.59 -39.36
CA THR A 161 24.03 24.30 -40.79
C THR A 161 22.55 24.44 -41.15
N LYS A 162 22.23 25.43 -41.98
CA LYS A 162 20.88 25.63 -42.52
C LYS A 162 20.49 24.42 -43.37
N LYS A 163 19.61 23.55 -42.85
CA LYS A 163 18.93 22.53 -43.66
C LYS A 163 17.55 23.02 -44.07
N ARG A 164 17.33 23.04 -45.39
CA ARG A 164 16.07 23.36 -46.08
C ARG A 164 14.93 22.50 -45.56
N SER A 165 13.78 23.14 -45.36
CA SER A 165 12.50 22.56 -45.00
C SER A 165 12.09 21.41 -45.92
N ARG A 166 11.79 20.25 -45.33
CA ARG A 166 10.89 19.26 -45.95
C ARG A 166 9.84 18.80 -44.94
N ARG A 167 8.66 18.60 -45.51
CA ARG A 167 7.29 18.64 -44.98
C ARG A 167 7.00 17.45 -44.05
N ARG A 168 6.18 17.68 -43.02
CA ARG A 168 5.75 16.69 -42.01
C ARG A 168 4.96 15.53 -42.65
N LYS A 169 5.21 14.31 -42.18
CA LYS A 169 4.27 13.19 -42.25
C LYS A 169 4.16 12.60 -40.84
N ALA A 170 2.94 12.51 -40.32
CA ALA A 170 2.60 12.01 -38.99
C ALA A 170 2.55 10.47 -38.98
N GLN A 171 2.91 9.87 -37.85
CA GLN A 171 2.65 8.48 -37.40
C GLN A 171 2.81 8.53 -35.87
N GLU A 172 1.71 8.58 -35.11
CA GLU A 172 0.84 7.47 -34.65
C GLU A 172 1.50 6.71 -33.49
N GLU A 173 0.81 6.79 -32.36
CA GLU A 173 1.17 6.31 -31.03
C GLU A 173 0.84 4.81 -30.96
N ASP A 174 1.80 3.99 -30.55
CA ASP A 174 1.51 2.65 -30.05
C ASP A 174 2.01 2.59 -28.60
N GLU A 175 1.03 2.54 -27.70
CA GLU A 175 1.16 2.03 -26.34
C GLU A 175 1.42 0.50 -26.37
N ASP A 176 1.62 -0.08 -25.19
CA ASP A 176 1.68 -1.51 -24.87
C ASP A 176 3.07 -2.17 -24.89
N ASP A 177 3.70 -2.19 -23.72
CA ASP A 177 3.87 -3.45 -22.97
C ASP A 177 4.53 -3.19 -21.61
N LEU A 178 3.71 -3.13 -20.55
CA LEU A 178 4.15 -3.21 -19.16
C LEU A 178 3.63 -4.51 -18.54
N ILE A 179 4.57 -5.26 -17.97
CA ILE A 179 4.42 -6.50 -17.20
C ILE A 179 3.36 -6.40 -16.09
#